data_AF-R7L4V0-F1
#
_entry.id   AF-R7L4V0-F1
#
_cell.length_a   1.000
_cell.length_b   1.000
_cell.length_c   1.000
_cell.angle_alpha   90.00
_cell.angle_beta   90.00
_cell.angle_gamma   90.00
#
_symmetry.space_group_name_H-M   'P 1'
#
loop_
_entity.id
_entity.type
_entity.pdbx_description
1 polymer ?
#
loop_
_entity_poly.entity_id
_entity_poly.type
_entity_poly.pdbx_seq_one_letter_code
_entity_poly.pdbx_strand_id
1 'polypeptide(L)' 'MTVNEVMLDERYSWLFLHCQNVSAAKAEILELFSEEPVDEHTWAEQDITEQIRMIVRKYE' A
#
# COMPACT_ATOMS: atom_id res chain seq x y z
N MET A 1 0.18 9.90 -6.39
CA MET A 1 0.95 8.87 -7.11
C MET A 1 0.09 7.61 -7.14
N THR A 2 0.12 6.82 -8.20
CA THR A 2 -0.63 5.56 -8.27
C THR A 2 0.20 4.43 -7.68
N VAL A 3 -0.39 3.63 -6.79
CA VAL A 3 0.23 2.44 -6.21
C VAL A 3 -0.24 1.22 -6.99
N ASN A 4 0.70 0.38 -7.41
CA ASN A 4 0.43 -0.88 -8.07
C ASN A 4 1.23 -2.01 -7.41
N GLU A 5 0.92 -3.24 -7.76
CA GLU A 5 1.55 -4.42 -7.16
C GLU A 5 3.07 -4.40 -7.32
N VAL A 6 3.57 -3.96 -8.48
CA VAL A 6 5.01 -3.83 -8.76
C VAL A 6 5.67 -2.86 -7.79
N MET A 7 5.07 -1.70 -7.49
CA MET A 7 5.61 -0.79 -6.48
C MET A 7 5.62 -1.41 -5.08
N LEU A 8 4.61 -2.22 -4.75
CA LEU A 8 4.56 -2.90 -3.45
C LEU A 8 5.69 -3.90 -3.27
N ASP A 9 6.05 -4.63 -4.33
CA ASP A 9 7.18 -5.57 -4.32
C ASP A 9 8.56 -4.89 -4.45
N GLU A 10 8.69 -3.85 -5.27
CA GLU A 10 10.00 -3.22 -5.51
C GLU A 10 10.35 -2.14 -4.49
N ARG A 11 9.42 -1.21 -4.19
CA ARG A 11 9.69 -0.05 -3.32
C ARG A 11 9.29 -0.28 -1.87
N TYR A 12 8.26 -1.09 -1.63
CA TYR A 12 7.68 -1.27 -0.30
C TYR A 12 7.86 -2.68 0.28
N SER A 13 8.63 -3.57 -0.37
CA SER A 13 8.85 -4.94 0.11
C SER A 13 9.35 -5.01 1.56
N TRP A 14 10.19 -4.06 1.97
CA TRP A 14 10.70 -3.95 3.33
C TRP A 14 9.60 -3.72 4.38
N LEU A 15 8.45 -3.15 4.00
CA LEU A 15 7.31 -3.00 4.91
C LEU A 15 6.64 -4.33 5.22
N PHE A 16 6.72 -5.30 4.31
CA PHE A 16 6.06 -6.60 4.44
C PHE A 16 6.92 -7.65 5.15
N LEU A 17 8.15 -7.32 5.60
CA LEU A 17 9.08 -8.29 6.20
C LEU A 17 8.54 -9.00 7.45
N HIS A 18 7.68 -8.32 8.21
CA HIS A 18 7.06 -8.86 9.43
C HIS A 18 5.58 -9.22 9.26
N CYS A 19 5.04 -9.06 8.04
CA CYS A 19 3.65 -9.34 7.75
C CYS A 19 3.43 -10.85 7.63
N GLN A 20 2.56 -11.41 8.46
CA GLN A 20 2.18 -12.82 8.38
C GLN A 20 1.36 -13.11 7.12
N ASN A 21 0.59 -12.14 6.64
CA ASN A 21 -0.30 -12.31 5.50
C ASN A 21 -0.13 -11.20 4.44
N VAL A 22 0.98 -11.27 3.72
CA VAL A 22 1.37 -10.32 2.67
C VAL A 22 0.31 -10.19 1.59
N SER A 23 -0.30 -11.30 1.15
CA SER A 23 -1.33 -11.25 0.09
C SER A 23 -2.58 -10.50 0.52
N ALA A 24 -3.05 -10.69 1.76
CA ALA A 24 -4.20 -9.96 2.29
C ALA A 24 -3.89 -8.46 2.45
N ALA A 25 -2.71 -8.13 2.98
CA ALA A 25 -2.27 -6.75 3.12
C ALA A 25 -2.15 -6.05 1.76
N LYS A 26 -1.53 -6.69 0.76
CA LYS A 26 -1.42 -6.16 -0.61
C LYS A 26 -2.78 -5.96 -1.25
N ALA A 27 -3.73 -6.88 -1.08
CA ALA A 27 -5.08 -6.73 -1.61
C ALA A 27 -5.80 -5.51 -1.02
N GLU A 28 -5.75 -5.31 0.30
CA GLU A 28 -6.36 -4.15 0.96
C GLU A 28 -5.69 -2.82 0.55
N ILE A 29 -4.36 -2.82 0.40
CA ILE A 29 -3.61 -1.67 -0.11
C ILE A 29 -4.02 -1.35 -1.55
N LEU A 30 -4.06 -2.36 -2.42
CA LEU A 30 -4.44 -2.19 -3.81
C LEU A 30 -5.89 -1.70 -3.91
N GLU A 31 -6.81 -2.21 -3.10
CA GLU A 31 -8.20 -1.73 -3.05
C GLU A 31 -8.26 -0.26 -2.65
N LEU A 32 -7.55 0.14 -1.58
CA LEU A 32 -7.49 1.53 -1.12
C LEU A 32 -6.96 2.50 -2.18
N PHE A 33 -5.95 2.08 -2.95
CA PHE A 33 -5.34 2.90 -4.00
C PHE A 33 -5.93 2.67 -5.40
N SER A 34 -6.86 1.72 -5.55
CA SER A 34 -7.55 1.39 -6.81
C SER A 34 -8.86 2.16 -6.97
N GLU A 35 -9.42 2.73 -5.91
CA GLU A 35 -10.54 3.66 -6.04
C GLU A 35 -10.08 4.84 -6.92
N GLU A 36 -10.68 4.98 -8.11
CA GLU A 36 -10.26 5.94 -9.13
C GLU A 36 -10.01 7.31 -8.47
N PRO A 37 -8.85 7.93 -8.68
CA PRO A 37 -8.57 9.22 -8.08
C PRO A 37 -9.57 10.21 -8.66
N VAL A 38 -10.61 10.49 -7.88
CA VAL A 38 -11.57 11.57 -8.16
C VAL A 38 -10.71 12.82 -8.29
N ASP A 39 -10.67 13.35 -9.51
CA ASP A 39 -9.86 14.46 -9.99
C ASP A 39 -9.17 15.29 -8.88
N GLU A 40 -7.82 15.33 -8.92
CA GLU A 40 -6.88 16.14 -8.10
C GLU A 40 -6.25 15.53 -6.84
N HIS A 41 -6.74 14.45 -6.24
CA HIS A 41 -6.07 13.87 -5.05
C HIS A 41 -4.90 12.93 -5.40
N THR A 42 -3.78 13.56 -5.75
CA THR A 42 -2.50 12.87 -5.91
C THR A 42 -1.92 12.60 -4.51
N TRP A 43 -2.06 11.37 -4.00
CA TRP A 43 -1.40 10.97 -2.75
C TRP A 43 0.10 11.27 -2.79
N ALA A 44 0.64 11.89 -1.75
CA ALA A 44 2.07 12.06 -1.60
C ALA A 44 2.72 10.72 -1.21
N GLU A 45 3.99 10.55 -1.54
CA GLU A 45 4.72 9.32 -1.24
C GLU A 45 4.75 9.01 0.27
N GLN A 46 4.79 10.06 1.10
CA GLN A 46 4.72 9.93 2.56
C GLN A 46 3.38 9.36 3.01
N ASP A 47 2.26 9.91 2.53
CA ASP A 47 0.92 9.42 2.86
C ASP A 47 0.75 7.97 2.42
N ILE A 48 1.24 7.62 1.23
CA ILE A 48 1.20 6.23 0.72
C ILE A 48 1.94 5.29 1.66
N THR A 49 3.16 5.67 2.06
CA THR A 49 3.99 4.85 2.96
C THR A 49 3.33 4.67 4.31
N GLU A 50 2.70 5.71 4.87
CA GLU A 50 1.99 5.63 6.14
C GLU A 50 0.74 4.74 6.06
N GLN A 51 -0.05 4.85 4.99
CA GLN A 51 -1.21 3.96 4.77
C GLN A 51 -0.78 2.50 4.63
N ILE A 52 0.25 2.22 3.83
CA ILE A 52 0.78 0.87 3.68
C ILE A 52 1.23 0.33 5.04
N ARG A 53 1.97 1.12 5.83
CA ARG A 53 2.38 0.73 7.19
C ARG A 53 1.19 0.42 8.10
N MET A 54 0.15 1.26 8.08
CA MET A 54 -1.03 1.05 8.91
C MET A 54 -1.75 -0.24 8.54
N ILE A 55 -1.88 -0.54 7.25
CA ILE A 55 -2.49 -1.78 6.77
C ILE A 55 -1.62 -2.97 7.15
N VAL A 56 -0.32 -2.94 6.82
CA VAL A 56 0.59 -4.06 7.11
C VAL A 56 0.64 -4.39 8.60
N ARG A 57 0.62 -3.38 9.48
CA ARG A 57 0.54 -3.58 10.94
C ARG A 57 -0.68 -4.37 11.41
N LYS A 58 -1.78 -4.39 10.66
CA LYS A 58 -2.95 -5.22 11.00
C LYS A 58 -2.69 -6.71 10.77
N TYR A 59 -1.67 -7.03 9.96
CA TYR A 59 -1.32 -8.37 9.53
C TYR A 59 0.05 -8.84 10.06
N GLU A 60 0.68 -8.07 10.96
CA GLU A 60 1.82 -8.49 11.80
C GLU A 60 1.34 -9.38 12.97
#